data_AF-A0A0F4RJP3-F1
#
_entry.id   AF-A0A0F4RJP3-F1
#
_cell.length_a   1.000
_cell.length_b   1.000
_cell.length_c   1.000
_cell.angle_alpha   90.00
_cell.angle_beta   90.00
_cell.angle_gamma   90.00
#
_symmetry.space_group_name_H-M   'P 1'
#
loop_
_entity.id
_entity.type
_entity.pdbx_description
1 polymer ?
#
loop_
_entity_poly.entity_id
_entity_poly.type
_entity_poly.pdbx_seq_one_letter_code
_entity_poly.pdbx_strand_id
1 'polypeptide(L)'
;MKHLALVLGIWAGPVLAYDTLTTRDCQTLWDRFVVGLRPHEIFGDTQPATVVQANDSGACVIDGRQFDSQPFETLRFQVDGAHVFLAEGILPTSAQFAIEQLHWRGSERRYDLRFALNHDPAAGQLHLDHFTLSQPQDQSGVDVDIVVGGAYFSTLAGLQSSIGGLHVKAVAGSANINPALLSDLEIDLSALTRANLAIALRDVGQDTVSTSSRNALLEMSTMKRGTLDFDLTSENGLGWIQLALPYAQIVEAETDEEISTGFGRLLSGVELGLSWDTGDF
;
A
#
# COMPACT_ATOMS: atom_id res chain seq x y z
N MET A 1 5.36 -5.51 -8.37
CA MET A 1 4.80 -6.84 -7.98
C MET A 1 5.39 -7.40 -6.68
N LYS A 2 6.72 -7.57 -6.53
CA LYS A 2 7.32 -8.18 -5.32
C LYS A 2 7.07 -7.42 -3.99
N HIS A 3 6.88 -6.10 -4.03
CA HIS A 3 6.76 -5.26 -2.81
C HIS A 3 5.33 -5.11 -2.28
N LEU A 4 4.29 -5.29 -3.09
CA LEU A 4 2.90 -5.22 -2.63
C LEU A 4 2.44 -6.56 -2.00
N ALA A 5 3.01 -7.68 -2.46
CA ALA A 5 2.89 -8.97 -1.78
C ALA A 5 3.59 -8.98 -0.40
N LEU A 6 4.52 -8.05 -0.15
CA LEU A 6 5.13 -7.81 1.17
C LEU A 6 4.12 -7.17 2.14
N VAL A 7 3.22 -6.31 1.63
CA VAL A 7 2.22 -5.56 2.42
C VAL A 7 0.95 -6.39 2.63
N LEU A 8 0.49 -7.13 1.62
CA LEU A 8 -0.71 -7.99 1.71
C LEU A 8 -0.48 -9.31 2.46
N GLY A 9 0.73 -9.54 2.98
CA GLY A 9 1.12 -10.78 3.63
C GLY A 9 0.77 -10.89 5.12
N ILE A 10 0.17 -9.86 5.74
CA ILE A 10 -0.03 -9.85 7.19
C ILE A 10 -1.42 -9.31 7.61
N TRP A 11 -1.83 -9.63 8.82
CA TRP A 11 -3.22 -9.89 9.29
C TRP A 11 -3.75 -8.79 10.21
N ALA A 12 -4.99 -8.83 10.74
CA ALA A 12 -5.79 -7.59 10.69
C ALA A 12 -7.05 -7.42 11.61
N GLY A 13 -7.29 -6.25 12.30
CA GLY A 13 -8.46 -5.72 13.07
C GLY A 13 -8.06 -4.81 14.29
N PRO A 14 -8.95 -4.41 15.24
CA PRO A 14 -8.83 -3.14 15.99
C PRO A 14 -8.06 -3.14 17.34
N VAL A 15 -7.51 -1.96 17.66
CA VAL A 15 -6.60 -1.64 18.78
C VAL A 15 -7.28 -1.68 20.15
N LEU A 16 -7.29 -2.83 20.81
CA LEU A 16 -7.54 -2.92 22.26
C LEU A 16 -6.55 -3.89 22.91
N ALA A 17 -5.39 -3.34 23.28
CA ALA A 17 -4.30 -4.02 24.00
C ALA A 17 -3.73 -5.25 23.27
N TYR A 18 -2.74 -5.01 22.42
CA TYR A 18 -1.93 -6.09 21.85
C TYR A 18 -1.35 -7.01 22.92
N ASP A 19 -1.34 -8.31 22.64
CA ASP A 19 -0.70 -9.33 23.46
C ASP A 19 0.78 -8.98 23.71
N THR A 20 1.26 -9.16 24.95
CA THR A 20 2.69 -9.08 25.24
C THR A 20 3.38 -10.32 24.69
N LEU A 21 3.99 -10.20 23.50
CA LEU A 21 4.66 -11.32 22.84
C LEU A 21 6.02 -11.61 23.48
N THR A 22 6.35 -12.90 23.62
CA THR A 22 7.71 -13.29 23.98
C THR A 22 8.61 -13.24 22.74
N THR A 23 9.93 -13.16 22.94
CA THR A 23 10.92 -13.31 21.85
C THR A 23 10.67 -14.58 21.03
N ARG A 24 10.24 -15.68 21.67
CA ARG A 24 9.90 -16.93 20.98
C ARG A 24 8.67 -16.80 20.10
N ASP A 25 7.63 -16.12 20.58
CA ASP A 25 6.43 -15.86 19.79
C ASP A 25 6.76 -14.98 18.59
N CYS A 26 7.53 -13.91 18.79
CA CYS A 26 8.00 -13.03 17.74
C CYS A 26 8.82 -13.77 16.67
N GLN A 27 9.76 -14.62 17.09
CA GLN A 27 10.53 -15.44 16.15
C GLN A 27 9.62 -16.39 15.37
N THR A 28 8.66 -17.05 16.04
CA THR A 28 7.75 -18.00 15.40
C THR A 28 6.82 -17.30 14.40
N LEU A 29 6.31 -16.12 14.73
CA LEU A 29 5.49 -15.30 13.82
C LEU A 29 6.29 -14.91 12.57
N TRP A 30 7.52 -14.43 12.75
CA TRP A 30 8.39 -14.06 11.63
C TRP A 30 8.72 -15.26 10.74
N ASP A 31 9.07 -16.40 11.33
CA ASP A 31 9.38 -17.61 10.58
C ASP A 31 8.17 -18.08 9.74
N ARG A 32 6.95 -18.02 10.32
CA ARG A 32 5.71 -18.32 9.58
C ARG A 32 5.46 -17.34 8.45
N PHE A 33 5.68 -16.04 8.68
CA PHE A 33 5.55 -15.01 7.66
C PHE A 33 6.51 -15.25 6.49
N VAL A 34 7.79 -15.46 6.78
CA VAL A 34 8.83 -15.77 5.80
C VAL A 34 8.49 -17.01 4.97
N VAL A 35 8.04 -18.08 5.63
CA VAL A 35 7.62 -19.31 4.94
C VAL A 35 6.42 -19.04 4.02
N GLY A 36 5.44 -18.25 4.47
CA GLY A 36 4.29 -17.86 3.67
C GLY A 36 4.64 -17.05 2.42
N LEU A 37 5.72 -16.26 2.46
CA LEU A 37 6.19 -15.46 1.33
C LEU A 37 7.15 -16.18 0.38
N ARG A 38 7.73 -17.31 0.78
CA ARG A 38 8.66 -18.09 -0.04
C ARG A 38 8.13 -18.45 -1.44
N PRO A 39 6.86 -18.86 -1.63
CA PRO A 39 6.32 -19.16 -2.96
C PRO A 39 6.29 -17.97 -3.92
N HIS A 40 6.47 -16.74 -3.42
CA HIS A 40 6.39 -15.51 -4.21
C HIS A 40 7.77 -14.91 -4.57
N GLU A 41 8.87 -15.64 -4.31
CA GLU A 41 10.25 -15.24 -4.64
C GLU A 41 10.63 -13.82 -4.18
N ILE A 42 10.05 -13.39 -3.05
CA ILE A 42 10.24 -12.04 -2.51
C ILE A 42 11.61 -11.91 -1.85
N PHE A 43 12.11 -12.98 -1.21
CA PHE A 43 13.37 -12.98 -0.46
C PHE A 43 14.51 -13.79 -1.09
N GLY A 44 14.30 -14.36 -2.29
CA GLY A 44 15.26 -15.28 -2.91
C GLY A 44 15.38 -16.64 -2.18
N ASP A 45 16.31 -17.48 -2.64
CA ASP A 45 16.47 -18.88 -2.17
C ASP A 45 17.16 -19.02 -0.79
N THR A 46 17.83 -17.97 -0.33
CA THR A 46 18.59 -17.98 0.93
C THR A 46 18.32 -16.71 1.73
N GLN A 47 17.35 -16.77 2.63
CA GLN A 47 17.16 -15.69 3.60
C GLN A 47 18.13 -15.89 4.78
N PRO A 48 18.90 -14.87 5.19
CA PRO A 48 19.72 -14.97 6.39
C PRO A 48 18.84 -15.23 7.60
N ALA A 49 19.36 -16.01 8.56
CA ALA A 49 18.70 -16.24 9.84
C ALA A 49 18.45 -14.88 10.50
N THR A 50 17.18 -14.47 10.54
CA THR A 50 16.78 -13.18 11.09
C THR A 50 16.44 -13.38 12.56
N VAL A 51 17.13 -12.64 13.43
CA VAL A 51 16.81 -12.63 14.86
C VAL A 51 15.73 -11.57 15.11
N VAL A 52 14.64 -12.00 15.74
CA VAL A 52 13.53 -11.13 16.14
C VAL A 52 13.48 -11.03 17.65
N GLN A 53 13.39 -9.82 18.19
CA GLN A 53 13.31 -9.57 19.63
C GLN A 53 11.93 -9.02 19.99
N ALA A 54 11.42 -9.37 21.16
CA ALA A 54 10.29 -8.65 21.74
C ALA A 54 10.81 -7.44 22.53
N ASN A 55 10.19 -6.28 22.36
CA ASN A 55 10.47 -5.10 23.19
C ASN A 55 9.50 -5.01 24.38
N ASP A 56 9.71 -4.04 25.26
CA ASP A 56 8.90 -3.84 26.48
C ASP A 56 7.42 -3.50 26.19
N SER A 57 7.10 -3.08 24.97
CA SER A 57 5.72 -2.80 24.54
C SER A 57 5.02 -4.03 23.93
N GLY A 58 5.67 -5.20 23.92
CA GLY A 58 5.14 -6.42 23.30
C GLY A 58 5.19 -6.43 21.77
N ALA A 59 5.90 -5.48 21.15
CA ALA A 59 6.11 -5.47 19.71
C ALA A 59 7.34 -6.32 19.35
N CYS A 60 7.27 -6.97 18.21
CA CYS A 60 8.37 -7.72 17.63
C CYS A 60 9.24 -6.77 16.80
N VAL A 61 10.56 -6.81 17.03
CA VAL A 61 11.54 -5.87 16.49
C VAL A 61 12.63 -6.64 15.77
N ILE A 62 12.96 -6.18 14.57
CA ILE A 62 14.06 -6.67 13.74
C ILE A 62 15.00 -5.51 13.50
N ASP A 63 16.26 -5.69 13.92
CA ASP A 63 17.34 -4.76 13.65
C ASP A 63 17.83 -4.94 12.21
N GLY A 64 17.81 -3.86 11.43
CA GLY A 64 18.24 -3.85 10.03
C GLY A 64 19.74 -4.06 9.84
N ARG A 65 20.56 -3.86 10.88
CA ARG A 65 22.01 -4.15 10.87
C ARG A 65 22.33 -5.64 10.68
N GLN A 66 21.33 -6.51 10.84
CA GLN A 66 21.44 -7.94 10.56
C GLN A 66 21.54 -8.26 9.07
N PHE A 67 21.21 -7.30 8.19
CA PHE A 67 21.24 -7.47 6.75
C PHE A 67 22.43 -6.71 6.16
N ASP A 68 23.19 -7.34 5.27
CA ASP A 68 24.38 -6.73 4.65
C ASP A 68 24.06 -5.42 3.90
N SER A 69 22.87 -5.34 3.28
CA SER A 69 22.42 -4.15 2.55
C SER A 69 21.78 -3.08 3.45
N GLN A 70 21.55 -3.39 4.73
CA GLN A 70 20.83 -2.55 5.70
C GLN A 70 19.62 -1.84 5.08
N PRO A 71 18.63 -2.60 4.57
CA PRO A 71 17.52 -2.04 3.79
C PRO A 71 16.62 -1.14 4.62
N PHE A 72 16.72 -1.19 5.95
CA PHE A 72 16.04 -0.32 6.90
C PHE A 72 16.88 -0.25 8.18
N GLU A 73 16.54 0.64 9.11
CA GLU A 73 17.14 0.66 10.45
C GLU A 73 16.42 -0.30 11.39
N THR A 74 15.10 -0.16 11.47
CA THR A 74 14.27 -0.99 12.35
C THR A 74 12.99 -1.39 11.63
N LEU A 75 12.62 -2.67 11.72
CA LEU A 75 11.28 -3.15 11.38
C LEU A 75 10.60 -3.57 12.68
N ARG A 76 9.42 -3.01 12.94
CA ARG A 76 8.55 -3.39 14.05
C ARG A 76 7.25 -3.93 13.53
N PHE A 77 6.77 -4.98 14.17
CA PHE A 77 5.44 -5.48 13.94
C PHE A 77 4.76 -5.90 15.22
N GLN A 78 3.46 -5.74 15.26
CA GLN A 78 2.62 -6.15 16.37
C GLN A 78 1.36 -6.80 15.82
N VAL A 79 0.93 -7.90 16.42
CA VAL A 79 -0.17 -8.73 15.90
C VAL A 79 -1.13 -9.02 17.05
N ASP A 80 -2.41 -8.71 16.85
CA ASP A 80 -3.46 -9.01 17.83
C ASP A 80 -3.98 -10.43 17.65
N GLY A 81 -4.26 -11.13 18.74
CA GLY A 81 -4.63 -12.55 18.71
C GLY A 81 -3.49 -13.47 18.25
N ALA A 82 -2.25 -13.01 18.35
CA ALA A 82 -1.06 -13.76 17.95
C ALA A 82 -0.96 -15.12 18.64
N HIS A 83 -1.30 -15.22 19.94
CA HIS A 83 -1.28 -16.50 20.65
C HIS A 83 -2.29 -17.50 20.08
N VAL A 84 -3.50 -17.03 19.73
CA VAL A 84 -4.54 -17.86 19.11
C VAL A 84 -4.11 -18.31 17.71
N PHE A 85 -3.50 -17.42 16.92
CA PHE A 85 -2.94 -17.79 15.63
C PHE A 85 -1.81 -18.83 15.74
N LEU A 86 -0.92 -18.67 16.72
CA LEU A 86 0.18 -19.59 16.93
C LEU A 86 -0.30 -20.97 17.39
N ALA A 87 -1.28 -21.02 18.30
CA ALA A 87 -1.81 -22.25 18.88
C ALA A 87 -2.83 -22.98 17.98
N GLU A 88 -3.76 -22.24 17.39
CA GLU A 88 -4.96 -22.78 16.74
C GLU A 88 -5.00 -22.53 15.22
N GLY A 89 -4.12 -21.67 14.69
CA GLY A 89 -4.11 -21.31 13.28
C GLY A 89 -5.26 -20.39 12.85
N ILE A 90 -6.02 -19.87 13.81
CA ILE A 90 -7.07 -18.86 13.59
C ILE A 90 -6.40 -17.54 13.23
N LEU A 91 -6.89 -16.88 12.18
CA LEU A 91 -6.23 -15.69 11.65
C LEU A 91 -6.31 -14.50 12.61
N PRO A 92 -5.21 -13.74 12.77
CA PRO A 92 -5.17 -12.57 13.61
C PRO A 92 -6.21 -11.52 13.23
N THR A 93 -6.73 -10.88 14.28
CA THR A 93 -7.63 -9.73 14.21
C THR A 93 -6.88 -8.42 14.35
N SER A 94 -5.57 -8.29 14.10
CA SER A 94 -4.83 -7.02 13.87
C SER A 94 -3.44 -7.33 13.42
N ALA A 95 -2.86 -6.41 12.66
CA ALA A 95 -1.44 -6.19 12.74
C ALA A 95 -1.09 -4.75 12.39
N GLN A 96 -0.01 -4.29 13.00
CA GLN A 96 0.62 -3.01 12.71
C GLN A 96 2.07 -3.26 12.32
N PHE A 97 2.53 -2.45 11.38
CA PHE A 97 3.89 -2.47 10.87
C PHE A 97 4.46 -1.07 10.90
N ALA A 98 5.71 -0.97 11.29
CA ALA A 98 6.50 0.24 11.17
C ALA A 98 7.91 -0.14 10.70
N ILE A 99 8.33 0.41 9.58
CA ILE A 99 9.69 0.29 9.06
C ILE A 99 10.30 1.68 9.08
N GLU A 100 11.40 1.84 9.81
CA GLU A 100 12.09 3.11 9.96
C GLU A 100 13.31 3.15 9.08
N GLN A 101 13.56 4.33 8.48
CA GLN A 101 14.73 4.58 7.65
C GLN A 101 14.89 3.58 6.50
N LEU A 102 13.76 3.18 5.89
CA LEU A 102 13.69 2.31 4.74
C LEU A 102 14.45 2.92 3.55
N HIS A 103 15.39 2.17 3.01
CA HIS A 103 16.12 2.50 1.80
C HIS A 103 15.28 2.06 0.59
N TRP A 104 14.63 3.03 -0.05
CA TRP A 104 13.76 2.77 -1.20
C TRP A 104 14.56 2.77 -2.49
N ARG A 105 14.72 1.59 -3.11
CA ARG A 105 15.21 1.34 -4.48
C ARG A 105 16.05 2.47 -5.11
N GLY A 106 17.32 2.55 -4.74
CA GLY A 106 18.28 3.45 -5.41
C GLY A 106 18.13 4.94 -5.06
N SER A 107 17.13 5.31 -4.27
CA SER A 107 17.03 6.65 -3.68
C SER A 107 18.07 6.81 -2.59
N GLU A 108 18.75 7.97 -2.57
CA GLU A 108 19.61 8.35 -1.44
C GLU A 108 18.78 8.74 -0.20
N ARG A 109 17.46 8.94 -0.36
CA ARG A 109 16.54 9.31 0.72
C ARG A 109 16.02 8.08 1.45
N ARG A 110 15.72 8.29 2.73
CA ARG A 110 15.21 7.27 3.64
C ARG A 110 13.79 7.64 4.05
N TYR A 111 12.96 6.61 4.12
CA TYR A 111 11.53 6.73 4.34
C TYR A 111 11.10 5.97 5.60
N ASP A 112 10.13 6.51 6.31
CA ASP A 112 9.40 5.79 7.33
C ASP A 112 8.11 5.27 6.72
N LEU A 113 7.90 3.96 6.80
CA LEU A 113 6.72 3.26 6.30
C LEU A 113 5.94 2.74 7.50
N ARG A 114 4.65 3.04 7.57
CA ARG A 114 3.74 2.55 8.61
C ARG A 114 2.46 2.09 7.96
N PHE A 115 1.86 1.04 8.49
CA PHE A 115 0.51 0.63 8.12
C PHE A 115 -0.09 -0.27 9.19
N ALA A 116 -1.40 -0.22 9.29
CA ALA A 116 -2.20 -1.21 10.00
C ALA A 116 -2.96 -2.04 8.98
N LEU A 117 -3.17 -3.30 9.29
CA LEU A 117 -4.10 -4.14 8.57
C LEU A 117 -5.29 -4.40 9.50
N ASN A 118 -6.51 -4.29 8.96
CA ASN A 118 -7.78 -4.55 9.64
C ASN A 118 -8.69 -5.61 8.95
N HIS A 119 -8.99 -6.77 9.56
CA HIS A 119 -9.73 -7.86 8.93
C HIS A 119 -11.06 -8.01 9.64
N ASP A 120 -12.10 -7.83 8.86
CA ASP A 120 -13.47 -8.01 9.27
C ASP A 120 -13.97 -9.36 8.69
N PRO A 121 -13.95 -10.44 9.50
CA PRO A 121 -14.43 -11.74 9.05
C PRO A 121 -15.95 -11.76 8.80
N ALA A 122 -16.72 -10.88 9.45
CA ALA A 122 -18.16 -10.82 9.26
C ALA A 122 -18.50 -10.20 7.90
N ALA A 123 -17.74 -9.18 7.48
CA ALA A 123 -17.90 -8.55 6.18
C ALA A 123 -17.09 -9.22 5.05
N GLY A 124 -16.14 -10.11 5.38
CA GLY A 124 -15.21 -10.71 4.43
C GLY A 124 -14.29 -9.67 3.80
N GLN A 125 -13.76 -8.76 4.62
CA GLN A 125 -12.98 -7.59 4.17
C GLN A 125 -11.64 -7.50 4.88
N LEU A 126 -10.65 -7.02 4.14
CA LEU A 126 -9.34 -6.59 4.64
C LEU A 126 -9.20 -5.10 4.36
N HIS A 127 -8.92 -4.34 5.38
CA HIS A 127 -8.64 -2.92 5.36
C HIS A 127 -7.13 -2.77 5.57
N LEU A 128 -6.48 -1.94 4.77
CA LEU A 128 -5.13 -1.46 5.00
C LEU A 128 -5.32 -0.02 5.44
N ASP A 129 -5.17 0.23 6.73
CA ASP A 129 -5.42 1.53 7.31
C ASP A 129 -4.09 2.25 7.56
N HIS A 130 -4.09 3.55 7.32
CA HIS A 130 -2.96 4.44 7.55
C HIS A 130 -1.66 3.91 6.93
N PHE A 131 -1.73 3.46 5.67
CA PHE A 131 -0.52 3.19 4.89
C PHE A 131 0.19 4.51 4.63
N THR A 132 1.11 4.86 5.51
CA THR A 132 1.90 6.07 5.41
C THR A 132 3.31 5.72 4.94
N LEU A 133 3.75 6.32 3.84
CA LEU A 133 5.14 6.39 3.42
C LEU A 133 5.56 7.86 3.52
N SER A 134 6.43 8.20 4.46
CA SER A 134 6.82 9.59 4.71
C SER A 134 8.32 9.77 4.77
N GLN A 135 8.83 10.87 4.25
CA GLN A 135 10.21 11.26 4.43
C GLN A 135 10.33 12.11 5.71
N PRO A 136 11.15 11.70 6.71
CA PRO A 136 11.21 12.39 8.00
C PRO A 136 11.68 13.85 7.95
N GLN A 137 12.36 14.26 6.88
CA GLN A 137 13.02 15.57 6.79
C GLN A 137 12.10 16.66 6.21
N ASP A 138 11.30 16.33 5.19
CA ASP A 138 10.44 17.30 4.50
C ASP A 138 8.94 16.98 4.57
N GLN A 139 8.56 15.90 5.26
CA GLN A 139 7.18 15.41 5.40
C GLN A 139 6.48 15.12 4.06
N SER A 140 7.24 15.01 2.97
CA SER A 140 6.71 14.48 1.71
C SER A 140 6.39 13.01 1.88
N GLY A 141 5.34 12.57 1.21
CA GLY A 141 4.85 11.23 1.42
C GLY A 141 3.47 10.98 0.88
N VAL A 142 2.99 9.78 1.16
CA VAL A 142 1.68 9.28 0.79
C VAL A 142 1.06 8.66 2.04
N ASP A 143 -0.20 8.96 2.31
CA ASP A 143 -1.02 8.32 3.32
C ASP A 143 -2.27 7.73 2.63
N VAL A 144 -2.52 6.43 2.80
CA VAL A 144 -3.56 5.72 2.07
C VAL A 144 -4.30 4.73 2.97
N ASP A 145 -5.61 4.76 2.90
CA ASP A 145 -6.52 3.73 3.40
C ASP A 145 -7.06 2.92 2.21
N ILE A 146 -7.01 1.59 2.29
CA ILE A 146 -7.51 0.69 1.24
C ILE A 146 -8.45 -0.34 1.84
N VAL A 147 -9.67 -0.45 1.30
CA VAL A 147 -10.60 -1.52 1.64
C VAL A 147 -10.64 -2.54 0.51
N VAL A 148 -10.31 -3.78 0.83
CA VAL A 148 -10.30 -4.93 -0.08
C VAL A 148 -11.35 -5.94 0.38
N GLY A 149 -12.14 -6.45 -0.57
CA GLY A 149 -13.11 -7.51 -0.33
C GLY A 149 -12.81 -8.76 -1.15
N GLY A 150 -13.60 -9.82 -0.89
CA GLY A 150 -13.67 -10.99 -1.76
C GLY A 150 -12.70 -12.13 -1.44
N ALA A 151 -12.00 -12.06 -0.31
CA ALA A 151 -11.18 -13.17 0.15
C ALA A 151 -11.87 -14.02 1.22
N TYR A 152 -11.59 -15.33 1.18
CA TYR A 152 -11.99 -16.26 2.22
C TYR A 152 -10.92 -16.27 3.30
N PHE A 153 -11.05 -15.32 4.22
CA PHE A 153 -10.10 -15.08 5.30
C PHE A 153 -10.33 -15.96 6.54
N SER A 154 -10.88 -17.17 6.38
CA SER A 154 -11.10 -18.07 7.53
C SER A 154 -9.86 -18.90 7.88
N THR A 155 -8.95 -19.11 6.92
CA THR A 155 -7.68 -19.85 7.11
C THR A 155 -6.57 -19.27 6.23
N LEU A 156 -5.31 -19.55 6.59
CA LEU A 156 -4.14 -19.18 5.78
C LEU A 156 -4.21 -19.75 4.35
N ALA A 157 -4.62 -21.02 4.21
CA ALA A 157 -4.78 -21.66 2.91
C ALA A 157 -5.92 -21.02 2.09
N GLY A 158 -7.03 -20.67 2.76
CA GLY A 158 -8.15 -19.92 2.19
C GLY A 158 -7.70 -18.58 1.64
N LEU A 159 -6.94 -17.81 2.42
CA LEU A 159 -6.36 -16.55 1.98
C LEU A 159 -5.53 -16.74 0.71
N GLN A 160 -4.52 -17.63 0.74
CA GLN A 160 -3.61 -17.85 -0.40
C GLN A 160 -4.36 -18.19 -1.69
N SER A 161 -5.40 -19.04 -1.60
CA SER A 161 -6.24 -19.38 -2.74
C SER A 161 -7.12 -18.22 -3.24
N SER A 162 -7.41 -17.26 -2.36
CA SER A 162 -8.31 -16.14 -2.63
C SER A 162 -7.62 -14.82 -3.02
N ILE A 163 -6.28 -14.76 -2.98
CA ILE A 163 -5.50 -13.59 -3.44
C ILE A 163 -5.91 -13.18 -4.87
N GLY A 164 -6.15 -14.14 -5.75
CA GLY A 164 -6.58 -13.88 -7.12
C GLY A 164 -8.02 -13.35 -7.25
N GLY A 165 -8.83 -13.48 -6.20
CA GLY A 165 -10.23 -12.99 -6.13
C GLY A 165 -10.39 -11.69 -5.33
N LEU A 166 -9.30 -11.12 -4.82
CA LEU A 166 -9.32 -9.84 -4.13
C LEU A 166 -9.78 -8.72 -5.06
N HIS A 167 -10.71 -7.92 -4.56
CA HIS A 167 -11.17 -6.71 -5.24
C HIS A 167 -11.11 -5.52 -4.30
N VAL A 168 -10.57 -4.41 -4.79
CA VAL A 168 -10.51 -3.14 -4.08
C VAL A 168 -11.89 -2.49 -4.13
N LYS A 169 -12.51 -2.28 -2.98
CA LYS A 169 -13.82 -1.62 -2.85
C LYS A 169 -13.70 -0.12 -2.69
N ALA A 170 -12.71 0.31 -1.90
CA ALA A 170 -12.46 1.71 -1.65
C ALA A 170 -10.97 1.96 -1.48
N VAL A 171 -10.52 3.14 -1.89
CA VAL A 171 -9.23 3.71 -1.59
C VAL A 171 -9.47 5.16 -1.21
N ALA A 172 -8.90 5.63 -0.12
CA ALA A 172 -8.89 7.05 0.22
C ALA A 172 -7.50 7.43 0.69
N GLY A 173 -7.08 8.66 0.49
CA GLY A 173 -5.75 9.06 0.93
C GLY A 173 -5.38 10.47 0.56
N SER A 174 -4.16 10.82 0.95
CA SER A 174 -3.52 12.07 0.60
C SER A 174 -2.07 11.80 0.17
N ALA A 175 -1.58 12.58 -0.78
CA ALA A 175 -0.20 12.53 -1.23
C ALA A 175 0.39 13.93 -1.25
N ASN A 176 1.41 14.17 -0.44
CA ASN A 176 2.21 15.39 -0.50
C ASN A 176 3.28 15.22 -1.57
N ILE A 177 2.96 15.72 -2.78
CA ILE A 177 3.75 15.56 -3.99
C ILE A 177 4.79 16.67 -4.06
N ASN A 178 6.05 16.28 -4.24
CA ASN A 178 7.12 17.20 -4.63
C ASN A 178 8.06 16.54 -5.64
N PRO A 179 8.91 17.32 -6.36
CA PRO A 179 9.81 16.76 -7.37
C PRO A 179 10.78 15.70 -6.85
N ALA A 180 11.20 15.79 -5.58
CA ALA A 180 12.10 14.81 -4.99
C ALA A 180 11.40 13.46 -4.77
N LEU A 181 10.18 13.48 -4.23
CA LEU A 181 9.35 12.28 -4.07
C LEU A 181 9.04 11.62 -5.43
N LEU A 182 8.66 12.41 -6.43
CA LEU A 182 8.40 11.87 -7.78
C LEU A 182 9.64 11.22 -8.38
N SER A 183 10.81 11.84 -8.22
CA SER A 183 12.08 11.28 -8.67
C SER A 183 12.42 9.97 -7.93
N ASP A 184 12.21 9.91 -6.62
CA ASP A 184 12.50 8.72 -5.81
C ASP A 184 11.55 7.55 -6.09
N LEU A 185 10.31 7.86 -6.47
CA LEU A 185 9.33 6.87 -6.90
C LEU A 185 9.46 6.49 -8.38
N GLU A 186 10.44 7.06 -9.10
CA GLU A 186 10.63 6.90 -10.55
C GLU A 186 9.37 7.27 -11.35
N ILE A 187 8.56 8.20 -10.83
CA ILE A 187 7.33 8.68 -11.46
C ILE A 187 7.66 9.88 -12.34
N ASP A 188 7.65 9.68 -13.66
CA ASP A 188 7.74 10.78 -14.61
C ASP A 188 6.36 11.32 -14.98
N LEU A 189 6.06 12.54 -14.52
CA LEU A 189 4.85 13.27 -14.89
C LEU A 189 5.06 14.18 -16.11
N SER A 190 6.15 14.05 -16.86
CA SER A 190 6.45 14.87 -18.05
C SER A 190 5.42 14.68 -19.17
N ALA A 191 4.97 13.46 -19.38
CA ALA A 191 3.93 13.10 -20.36
C ALA A 191 2.51 13.51 -19.94
N LEU A 192 2.29 13.75 -18.64
CA LEU A 192 1.02 14.23 -18.11
C LEU A 192 0.94 15.75 -18.25
N THR A 193 0.54 16.18 -19.44
CA THR A 193 0.24 17.60 -19.72
C THR A 193 -1.23 17.90 -19.50
N ARG A 194 -1.53 19.20 -19.30
CA ARG A 194 -2.91 19.69 -19.24
C ARG A 194 -3.72 19.30 -20.48
N ALA A 195 -3.11 19.29 -21.66
CA ALA A 195 -3.78 18.90 -22.90
C ALA A 195 -4.14 17.41 -22.90
N ASN A 196 -3.21 16.56 -22.48
CA ASN A 196 -3.37 15.10 -22.49
C ASN A 196 -4.42 14.67 -21.46
N LEU A 197 -4.40 15.25 -20.27
CA LEU A 197 -5.43 15.02 -19.24
C LEU A 197 -6.80 15.53 -19.70
N ALA A 198 -6.87 16.70 -20.35
CA ALA A 198 -8.14 17.20 -20.86
C ALA A 198 -8.74 16.27 -21.94
N ILE A 199 -7.90 15.70 -22.80
CA ILE A 199 -8.32 14.70 -23.81
C ILE A 199 -8.76 13.41 -23.12
N ALA A 200 -7.94 12.87 -22.20
CA ALA A 200 -8.21 11.62 -21.49
C ALA A 200 -9.51 11.67 -20.68
N LEU A 201 -9.80 12.81 -20.06
CA LEU A 201 -10.99 13.01 -19.24
C LEU A 201 -12.23 13.39 -20.07
N ARG A 202 -12.08 13.78 -21.34
CA ARG A 202 -13.19 14.32 -22.16
C ARG A 202 -14.39 13.37 -22.20
N ASP A 203 -14.12 12.09 -22.37
CA ASP A 203 -15.15 11.08 -22.62
C ASP A 203 -15.56 10.34 -21.33
N VAL A 204 -14.99 10.71 -20.18
CA VAL A 204 -15.37 10.21 -18.86
C VAL A 204 -16.64 10.93 -18.39
N GLY A 205 -17.59 10.24 -17.77
CA GLY A 205 -18.81 10.84 -17.22
C GLY A 205 -18.53 11.79 -16.04
N GLN A 206 -19.41 12.76 -15.79
CA GLN A 206 -19.33 13.60 -14.58
C GLN A 206 -19.63 12.83 -13.30
N ASP A 207 -20.44 11.77 -13.40
CA ASP A 207 -20.76 10.88 -12.29
C ASP A 207 -19.54 10.02 -11.88
N THR A 208 -18.61 9.78 -12.80
CA THR A 208 -17.35 9.04 -12.56
C THR A 208 -16.25 9.97 -12.06
N VAL A 209 -16.09 11.14 -12.69
CA VAL A 209 -15.09 12.15 -12.31
C VAL A 209 -15.74 13.52 -12.33
N SER A 210 -15.94 14.07 -11.14
CA SER A 210 -16.56 15.37 -10.93
C SER A 210 -15.74 16.51 -11.58
N THR A 211 -16.40 17.64 -11.85
CA THR A 211 -15.72 18.84 -12.37
C THR A 211 -14.61 19.33 -11.45
N SER A 212 -14.79 19.25 -10.12
CA SER A 212 -13.74 19.61 -9.16
C SER A 212 -12.54 18.68 -9.26
N SER A 213 -12.76 17.37 -9.39
CA SER A 213 -11.69 16.38 -9.53
C SER A 213 -10.91 16.55 -10.84
N ARG A 214 -11.59 16.91 -11.94
CA ARG A 214 -10.93 17.27 -13.20
C ARG A 214 -10.03 18.49 -13.03
N ASN A 215 -10.51 19.53 -12.35
CA ASN A 215 -9.70 20.73 -12.10
C ASN A 215 -8.48 20.40 -11.22
N ALA A 216 -8.65 19.60 -10.17
CA ALA A 216 -7.55 19.13 -9.33
C ALA A 216 -6.45 18.40 -10.14
N LEU A 217 -6.83 17.50 -11.06
CA LEU A 217 -5.87 16.82 -11.95
C LEU A 217 -5.12 17.80 -12.87
N LEU A 218 -5.83 18.77 -13.44
CA LEU A 218 -5.22 19.78 -14.32
C LEU A 218 -4.26 20.70 -13.54
N GLU A 219 -4.60 21.07 -12.31
CA GLU A 219 -3.75 21.86 -11.42
C GLU A 219 -2.50 21.08 -11.01
N MET A 220 -2.65 19.82 -10.56
CA MET A 220 -1.56 18.92 -10.24
C MET A 220 -0.57 18.79 -11.42
N SER A 221 -1.08 18.59 -12.64
CA SER A 221 -0.25 18.44 -13.84
C SER A 221 0.58 19.69 -14.18
N THR A 222 0.11 20.85 -13.74
CA THR A 222 0.76 22.14 -13.98
C THR A 222 1.76 22.48 -12.89
N MET A 223 1.38 22.31 -11.62
CA MET A 223 2.18 22.75 -10.48
C MET A 223 3.21 21.71 -10.04
N LYS A 224 2.88 20.41 -10.15
CA LYS A 224 3.73 19.26 -9.78
C LYS A 224 4.35 19.34 -8.36
N ARG A 225 3.73 20.15 -7.51
CA ARG A 225 4.05 20.37 -6.10
C ARG A 225 2.79 20.81 -5.38
N GLY A 226 2.38 20.04 -4.37
CA GLY A 226 1.12 20.25 -3.67
C GLY A 226 0.65 18.98 -2.96
N THR A 227 -0.48 19.09 -2.26
CA THR A 227 -1.16 17.95 -1.64
C THR A 227 -2.31 17.52 -2.54
N LEU A 228 -2.32 16.25 -2.95
CA LEU A 228 -3.42 15.61 -3.65
C LEU A 228 -4.20 14.75 -2.65
N ASP A 229 -5.44 15.11 -2.34
CA ASP A 229 -6.35 14.18 -1.68
C ASP A 229 -7.15 13.43 -2.74
N PHE A 230 -7.41 12.16 -2.48
CA PHE A 230 -8.12 11.30 -3.39
C PHE A 230 -9.02 10.31 -2.66
N ASP A 231 -10.16 10.04 -3.28
CA ASP A 231 -11.05 8.96 -2.91
C ASP A 231 -11.48 8.21 -4.18
N LEU A 232 -11.43 6.89 -4.12
CA LEU A 232 -11.85 6.01 -5.19
C LEU A 232 -12.76 4.96 -4.58
N THR A 233 -13.97 4.81 -5.12
CA THR A 233 -14.90 3.74 -4.71
C THR A 233 -15.35 2.94 -5.91
N SER A 234 -15.65 1.66 -5.70
CA SER A 234 -16.19 0.78 -6.73
C SER A 234 -17.31 -0.07 -6.18
N GLU A 235 -18.51 0.05 -6.76
CA GLU A 235 -19.70 -0.71 -6.35
C GLU A 235 -19.50 -2.22 -6.46
N ASN A 236 -18.82 -2.66 -7.54
CA ASN A 236 -18.58 -4.08 -7.81
C ASN A 236 -17.20 -4.56 -7.33
N GLY A 237 -16.37 -3.63 -6.85
CA GLY A 237 -14.96 -3.86 -6.55
C GLY A 237 -14.09 -3.93 -7.81
N LEU A 238 -12.89 -3.37 -7.73
CA LEU A 238 -11.87 -3.49 -8.76
C LEU A 238 -10.96 -4.68 -8.49
N GLY A 239 -11.00 -5.69 -9.34
CA GLY A 239 -10.01 -6.78 -9.28
C GLY A 239 -8.59 -6.23 -9.44
N TRP A 240 -7.60 -6.78 -8.74
CA TRP A 240 -6.22 -6.30 -8.78
C TRP A 240 -5.65 -6.18 -10.21
N ILE A 241 -6.00 -7.10 -11.11
CA ILE A 241 -5.61 -7.08 -12.53
C ILE A 241 -6.13 -5.81 -13.25
N GLN A 242 -7.32 -5.35 -12.87
CA GLN A 242 -7.94 -4.14 -13.44
C GLN A 242 -7.24 -2.86 -12.99
N LEU A 243 -6.53 -2.87 -11.86
CA LEU A 243 -5.71 -1.75 -11.41
C LEU A 243 -4.29 -1.80 -11.99
N ALA A 244 -3.68 -2.99 -12.02
CA ALA A 244 -2.28 -3.15 -12.39
C ALA A 244 -2.01 -2.92 -13.89
N LEU A 245 -2.88 -3.43 -14.78
CA LEU A 245 -2.66 -3.31 -16.23
C LEU A 245 -2.80 -1.88 -16.74
N PRO A 246 -3.85 -1.11 -16.37
CA PRO A 246 -3.96 0.28 -16.81
C PRO A 246 -2.88 1.17 -16.22
N TYR A 247 -2.44 0.93 -14.98
CA TYR A 247 -1.33 1.67 -14.40
C TYR A 247 -0.03 1.50 -15.20
N ALA A 248 0.34 0.25 -15.51
CA ALA A 248 1.51 -0.02 -16.35
C ALA A 248 1.38 0.65 -17.73
N GLN A 249 0.19 0.58 -18.32
CA GLN A 249 -0.10 1.24 -19.60
C GLN A 249 0.03 2.77 -19.54
N ILE A 250 -0.38 3.42 -18.44
CA ILE A 250 -0.27 4.89 -18.27
C ILE A 250 1.18 5.30 -18.04
N VAL A 251 1.94 4.56 -17.24
CA VAL A 251 3.35 4.86 -16.92
C VAL A 251 4.25 4.67 -18.13
N GLU A 252 3.98 3.65 -18.94
CA GLU A 252 4.75 3.34 -20.16
C GLU A 252 4.19 4.03 -21.41
N ALA A 253 3.13 4.84 -21.29
CA ALA A 253 2.51 5.47 -22.45
C ALA A 253 3.44 6.48 -23.12
N GLU A 254 3.66 6.31 -24.42
CA GLU A 254 4.41 7.25 -25.25
C GLU A 254 3.48 8.21 -25.99
N THR A 255 2.17 7.91 -26.02
CA THR A 255 1.16 8.65 -26.78
C THR A 255 -0.05 9.05 -25.93
N ASP A 256 -0.68 10.16 -26.30
CA ASP A 256 -1.89 10.68 -25.65
C ASP A 256 -3.07 9.69 -25.71
N GLU A 257 -3.14 8.87 -26.77
CA GLU A 257 -4.17 7.85 -26.96
C GLU A 257 -4.02 6.69 -25.97
N GLU A 258 -2.78 6.29 -25.67
CA GLU A 258 -2.49 5.25 -24.67
C GLU A 258 -2.82 5.73 -23.27
N ILE A 259 -2.49 6.99 -22.94
CA ILE A 259 -2.86 7.62 -21.67
C ILE A 259 -4.39 7.64 -21.55
N SER A 260 -5.10 8.15 -22.57
CA SER A 260 -6.56 8.22 -22.56
C SER A 260 -7.21 6.84 -22.43
N THR A 261 -6.70 5.83 -23.13
CA THR A 261 -7.20 4.47 -23.06
C THR A 261 -6.96 3.85 -21.69
N GLY A 262 -5.78 4.07 -21.11
CA GLY A 262 -5.44 3.62 -19.76
C GLY A 262 -6.38 4.22 -18.70
N PHE A 263 -6.58 5.55 -18.73
CA PHE A 263 -7.52 6.22 -17.83
C PHE A 263 -8.96 5.74 -18.03
N GLY A 264 -9.43 5.61 -19.28
CA GLY A 264 -10.77 5.10 -19.56
C GLY A 264 -11.02 3.70 -19.01
N ARG A 265 -10.00 2.81 -19.04
CA ARG A 265 -10.06 1.48 -18.44
C ARG A 265 -10.01 1.51 -16.92
N LEU A 266 -9.15 2.35 -16.35
CA LEU A 266 -9.00 2.51 -14.90
C LEU A 266 -10.28 3.06 -14.27
N LEU A 267 -10.94 4.00 -14.95
CA LEU A 267 -12.12 4.71 -14.44
C LEU A 267 -13.45 3.99 -14.75
N SER A 268 -13.41 2.85 -15.42
CA SER A 268 -14.61 2.09 -15.73
C SER A 268 -15.20 1.42 -14.48
N GLY A 269 -16.35 1.92 -14.00
CA GLY A 269 -17.06 1.34 -12.86
C GLY A 269 -16.53 1.77 -11.49
N VAL A 270 -15.88 2.93 -11.45
CA VAL A 270 -15.44 3.59 -10.21
C VAL A 270 -15.92 5.03 -10.14
N GLU A 271 -16.06 5.52 -8.92
CA GLU A 271 -16.20 6.95 -8.65
C GLU A 271 -14.86 7.45 -8.13
N LEU A 272 -14.35 8.54 -8.69
CA LEU A 272 -13.09 9.16 -8.30
C LEU A 272 -13.34 10.60 -7.86
N GLY A 273 -13.12 10.86 -6.57
CA GLY A 273 -12.98 12.18 -6.00
C GLY A 273 -11.51 12.56 -5.85
N LEU A 274 -11.22 13.83 -6.11
CA LEU A 274 -9.88 14.41 -6.03
C LEU A 274 -10.00 15.87 -5.61
N SER A 275 -9.10 16.30 -4.73
CA SER A 275 -8.83 17.69 -4.41
C SER A 275 -7.34 17.96 -4.47
N TRP A 276 -6.98 19.18 -4.88
CA TRP A 276 -5.61 19.64 -4.94
C TRP A 276 -5.45 20.89 -4.09
N ASP A 277 -4.49 20.86 -3.17
CA ASP A 277 -4.07 22.02 -2.40
C ASP A 277 -2.64 22.39 -2.76
N THR A 278 -2.46 23.62 -3.22
CA THR A 278 -1.15 24.14 -3.62
C THR A 278 -0.26 24.49 -2.44
N GLY A 279 -0.83 24.53 -1.22
CA GLY A 279 -0.14 24.79 0.05
C GLY A 279 0.70 26.07 0.10
N ASP A 280 1.24 26.37 1.28
CA ASP A 280 2.38 27.29 1.45
C ASP A 280 3.61 26.42 1.77
N PHE A 281 4.39 26.05 0.74
CA PHE A 281 5.57 25.17 0.84
C PHE A 281 6.88 25.95 0.78
#